data_AF-A0A950HKY7-F1
#
_entry.id   AF-A0A950HKY7-F1
#
_cell.length_a   1.000
_cell.length_b   1.000
_cell.length_c   1.000
_cell.angle_alpha   90.00
_cell.angle_beta   90.00
_cell.angle_gamma   90.00
#
_symmetry.space_group_name_H-M   'P 1'
#
loop_
_entity.id
_entity.type
_entity.pdbx_description
1 polymer ?
#
loop_
_entity_poly.entity_id
_entity_poly.type
_entity_poly.pdbx_seq_one_letter_code
_entity_poly.pdbx_strand_id
1 'polypeptide(L)'
;RLGAADVDAEETGCLVAQCPFSGLAAFDRGSECARIADESKGKLMRQVVLIEIGMGVDLQGQDATKASVRAVRDAIGRIYLPGLRPFMTGGAERVEIVVRLAVPDGAGKPDPEAVRSAFPHRPATIEMVPGGMLTPNGLGDGHICIVNAAVEVAVQQ
;
A
#
# COMPACT_ATOMS: atom_id res chain seq x y z
N ARG A 1 32.50 -5.29 -30.45
CA ARG A 1 33.04 -3.90 -30.37
C ARG A 1 32.05 -3.01 -31.11
N LEU A 2 31.56 -1.98 -30.43
CA LEU A 2 30.51 -0.99 -30.72
C LEU A 2 29.68 -1.00 -29.43
N GLY A 3 29.77 -0.07 -28.49
CA GLY A 3 30.20 1.32 -28.51
C GLY A 3 29.20 1.99 -27.57
N ALA A 4 29.60 2.24 -26.33
CA ALA A 4 28.75 2.91 -25.35
C ALA A 4 28.40 4.28 -25.90
N ALA A 5 27.10 4.55 -26.06
CA ALA A 5 26.59 5.89 -26.25
C ALA A 5 26.22 6.38 -24.85
N ASP A 6 27.06 7.26 -24.34
CA ASP A 6 26.78 8.12 -23.20
C ASP A 6 25.44 8.83 -23.44
N VAL A 7 24.53 8.72 -22.47
CA VAL A 7 23.32 9.54 -22.45
C VAL A 7 23.43 10.38 -21.18
N ASP A 8 23.67 11.67 -21.41
CA ASP A 8 23.99 12.69 -20.42
C ASP A 8 22.91 12.81 -19.32
N ALA A 9 23.38 13.05 -18.10
CA ALA A 9 22.61 13.13 -16.87
C ALA A 9 21.88 14.48 -16.65
N GLU A 10 21.42 15.12 -17.72
CA GLU A 10 20.66 16.37 -17.66
C GLU A 10 19.36 16.19 -18.45
N GLU A 11 18.28 15.74 -17.80
CA GLU A 11 16.88 16.12 -18.10
C GLU A 11 15.82 15.34 -17.30
N THR A 12 16.10 14.90 -16.06
CA THR A 12 15.01 14.63 -15.09
C THR A 12 14.53 15.94 -14.47
N GLY A 13 14.01 16.81 -15.34
CA GLY A 13 13.21 17.97 -14.98
C GLY A 13 11.91 17.52 -14.34
N CYS A 14 11.96 17.37 -13.02
CA CYS A 14 10.82 17.08 -12.18
C CYS A 14 9.74 18.15 -12.41
N LEU A 15 8.60 17.78 -13.01
CA LEU A 15 7.42 18.64 -13.22
C LEU A 15 6.70 19.04 -11.90
N VAL A 16 7.42 19.07 -10.78
CA VAL A 16 6.95 19.50 -9.45
C VAL A 16 6.69 21.01 -9.38
N ALA A 17 7.15 21.78 -10.38
CA ALA A 17 7.03 23.24 -10.41
C ALA A 17 5.60 23.79 -10.63
N GLN A 18 4.57 22.95 -10.82
CA GLN A 18 3.17 23.40 -10.98
C GLN A 18 2.21 22.83 -9.93
N CYS A 19 2.69 22.52 -8.72
CA CYS A 19 1.82 22.22 -7.60
C CYS A 19 1.34 23.53 -6.93
N PRO A 20 0.04 23.88 -6.94
CA PRO A 20 -0.47 25.15 -6.40
C PRO A 20 -0.52 25.22 -4.86
N PHE A 21 0.17 24.30 -4.16
CA PHE A 21 0.13 24.14 -2.71
C PHE A 21 1.45 24.54 -2.04
N SER A 22 1.99 25.70 -2.38
CA SER A 22 3.23 26.26 -1.80
C SER A 22 3.08 26.77 -0.35
N GLY A 23 2.00 26.40 0.36
CA GLY A 23 1.63 26.96 1.66
C GLY A 23 1.61 26.02 2.86
N LEU A 24 1.79 24.70 2.69
CA LEU A 24 1.90 23.79 3.84
C LEU A 24 3.35 23.39 4.06
N ALA A 25 3.83 23.66 5.27
CA ALA A 25 5.18 23.36 5.71
C ALA A 25 5.55 21.87 5.48
N ALA A 26 6.65 21.67 4.76
CA ALA A 26 7.54 20.51 4.80
C ALA A 26 6.87 19.11 4.84
N PHE A 27 6.17 18.73 3.78
CA PHE A 27 6.03 17.32 3.42
C PHE A 27 7.14 17.00 2.41
N ASP A 28 8.23 16.38 2.87
CA ASP A 28 9.36 15.94 2.04
C ASP A 28 8.93 14.79 1.12
N ARG A 29 8.19 15.14 0.06
CA ARG A 29 7.75 14.20 -0.98
C ARG A 29 8.91 13.63 -1.79
N GLY A 30 10.11 14.19 -1.67
CA GLY A 30 11.29 13.74 -2.41
C GLY A 30 11.85 12.43 -1.85
N SER A 31 11.99 12.31 -0.54
CA SER A 31 12.63 11.14 0.08
C SER A 31 11.74 9.90 0.15
N GLU A 32 10.41 10.05 0.09
CA GLU A 32 9.48 8.92 0.09
C GLU A 32 9.20 8.36 -1.31
N CYS A 33 9.09 9.21 -2.35
CA CYS A 33 8.96 8.76 -3.73
C CYS A 33 10.20 8.00 -4.22
N ALA A 34 11.40 8.42 -3.80
CA ALA A 34 12.65 7.79 -4.20
C ALA A 34 12.86 6.38 -3.59
N ARG A 35 12.23 6.06 -2.45
CA ARG A 35 12.32 4.70 -1.87
C ARG A 35 11.47 3.66 -2.61
N ILE A 36 10.52 4.10 -3.43
CA ILE A 36 9.60 3.22 -4.17
C ILE A 36 10.21 2.77 -5.51
N ALA A 37 11.26 3.45 -5.99
CA ALA A 37 11.92 3.14 -7.24
C ALA A 37 13.42 2.94 -7.05
N ASP A 38 13.83 1.68 -6.86
CA ASP A 38 15.03 1.05 -7.46
C ASP A 38 15.70 0.03 -6.51
N GLU A 39 15.25 -1.23 -6.60
CA GLU A 39 16.04 -2.40 -6.18
C GLU A 39 16.06 -3.45 -7.30
N SER A 40 16.17 -3.00 -8.55
CA SER A 40 16.13 -3.90 -9.72
C SER A 40 17.52 -4.09 -10.34
N LYS A 41 18.44 -4.70 -9.59
CA LYS A 41 19.61 -5.39 -10.16
C LYS A 41 19.88 -6.70 -9.40
N GLY A 42 19.29 -7.78 -9.91
CA GLY A 42 19.67 -9.16 -9.56
C GLY A 42 18.63 -10.03 -8.88
N LYS A 43 17.33 -9.73 -8.94
CA LYS A 43 16.26 -10.52 -8.30
C LYS A 43 15.47 -11.31 -9.36
N LEU A 44 15.03 -12.52 -9.01
CA LEU A 44 13.95 -13.26 -9.70
C LEU A 44 12.88 -12.27 -10.17
N MET A 45 12.36 -12.42 -11.39
CA MET A 45 11.47 -11.43 -12.01
C MET A 45 10.15 -11.35 -11.22
N ARG A 46 10.09 -10.44 -10.24
CA ARG A 46 8.88 -10.10 -9.50
C ARG A 46 8.00 -9.24 -10.39
N GLN A 47 6.88 -9.79 -10.84
CA GLN A 47 5.91 -9.09 -11.65
C GLN A 47 4.64 -8.83 -10.84
N VAL A 48 4.27 -7.57 -10.65
CA VAL A 48 2.98 -7.20 -10.07
C VAL A 48 1.88 -7.53 -11.08
N VAL A 49 0.90 -8.32 -10.66
CA VAL A 49 -0.21 -8.76 -11.52
C VAL A 49 -1.52 -8.06 -11.17
N LEU A 50 -1.62 -7.54 -9.95
CA LEU A 50 -2.84 -6.89 -9.46
C LEU A 50 -2.52 -5.93 -8.33
N ILE A 51 -3.21 -4.78 -8.33
CA ILE A 51 -3.32 -3.89 -7.18
C ILE A 51 -4.81 -3.65 -6.94
N GLU A 52 -5.27 -4.03 -5.75
CA GLU A 52 -6.62 -3.73 -5.28
C GLU A 52 -6.58 -2.71 -4.16
N ILE A 53 -7.58 -1.83 -4.14
CA ILE A 53 -7.64 -0.74 -3.17
C ILE A 53 -8.93 -0.87 -2.39
N GLY A 54 -8.86 -0.62 -1.08
CA GLY A 54 -10.03 -0.63 -0.21
C GLY A 54 -9.97 0.46 0.84
N MET A 55 -11.13 0.75 1.42
CA MET A 55 -11.28 1.69 2.52
C MET A 55 -12.05 1.05 3.66
N GLY A 56 -11.61 1.34 4.88
CA GLY A 56 -12.23 0.87 6.10
C GLY A 56 -12.43 2.01 7.07
N VAL A 57 -13.58 2.01 7.73
CA VAL A 57 -13.97 3.08 8.65
C VAL A 57 -14.40 2.46 9.97
N ASP A 58 -13.95 3.01 11.09
CA ASP A 58 -14.55 2.80 12.40
C ASP A 58 -15.17 4.11 12.91
N LEU A 59 -16.49 4.10 13.14
CA LEU A 59 -17.29 5.31 13.33
C LEU A 59 -17.30 5.84 14.77
N GLN A 60 -17.08 4.96 15.75
CA GLN A 60 -17.31 5.27 17.17
C GLN A 60 -16.09 5.05 18.05
N GLY A 61 -15.19 4.13 17.69
CA GLY A 61 -14.29 3.49 18.65
C GLY A 61 -12.80 3.77 18.45
N GLN A 62 -12.42 4.68 17.53
CA GLN A 62 -11.01 5.00 17.24
C GLN A 62 -10.16 3.75 16.98
N ASP A 63 -10.78 2.64 16.56
CA ASP A 63 -10.10 1.35 16.46
C ASP A 63 -9.46 1.21 15.09
N ALA A 64 -8.16 1.54 15.03
CA ALA A 64 -7.35 1.41 13.82
C ALA A 64 -7.28 -0.04 13.33
N THR A 65 -7.35 -1.04 14.20
CA THR A 65 -7.35 -2.46 13.81
C THR A 65 -8.62 -2.81 13.06
N LYS A 66 -9.78 -2.45 13.62
CA LYS A 66 -11.09 -2.70 13.01
C LYS A 66 -11.26 -1.95 11.69
N ALA A 67 -10.81 -0.69 11.62
CA ALA A 67 -10.77 0.06 10.37
C ALA A 67 -9.85 -0.62 9.33
N SER A 68 -8.66 -1.09 9.73
CA SER A 68 -7.73 -1.80 8.84
C SER A 68 -8.29 -3.12 8.30
N VAL A 69 -8.91 -3.93 9.16
CA VAL A 69 -9.56 -5.19 8.75
C VAL A 69 -10.69 -4.91 7.74
N ARG A 70 -11.46 -3.84 7.96
CA ARG A 70 -12.51 -3.41 7.02
C ARG A 70 -11.91 -2.97 5.68
N ALA A 71 -10.81 -2.22 5.69
CA ALA A 71 -10.14 -1.75 4.49
C ALA A 71 -9.63 -2.92 3.63
N VAL A 72 -9.02 -3.92 4.27
CA VAL A 72 -8.58 -5.14 3.59
C VAL A 72 -9.74 -5.93 3.00
N ARG A 73 -10.80 -6.15 3.79
CA ARG A 73 -12.00 -6.86 3.32
C ARG A 73 -12.67 -6.14 2.15
N ASP A 74 -12.68 -4.82 2.18
CA ASP A 74 -13.19 -4.00 1.09
C ASP A 74 -12.37 -4.17 -0.19
N ALA A 75 -11.03 -4.21 -0.07
CA ALA A 75 -10.11 -4.42 -1.20
C ALA A 75 -10.29 -5.79 -1.85
N ILE A 76 -10.34 -6.87 -1.06
CA ILE A 76 -10.32 -8.25 -1.61
C ILE A 76 -11.70 -8.90 -1.74
N GLY A 77 -12.74 -8.33 -1.14
CA GLY A 77 -14.04 -8.98 -0.99
C GLY A 77 -14.90 -9.04 -2.25
N ARG A 78 -14.57 -8.26 -3.29
CA ARG A 78 -15.36 -8.14 -4.53
C ARG A 78 -14.63 -8.60 -5.79
N ILE A 79 -13.43 -9.15 -5.64
CA ILE A 79 -12.61 -9.60 -6.76
C ILE A 79 -12.57 -11.14 -6.84
N TYR A 80 -12.54 -11.66 -8.06
CA TYR A 80 -12.33 -13.08 -8.34
C TYR A 80 -11.25 -13.25 -9.40
N LEU A 81 -10.20 -14.01 -9.09
CA LEU A 81 -9.00 -14.17 -9.94
C LEU A 81 -8.72 -15.65 -10.25
N PRO A 82 -9.51 -16.30 -11.10
CA PRO A 82 -9.24 -17.68 -11.49
C PRO A 82 -7.90 -17.81 -12.24
N GLY A 83 -7.45 -16.75 -12.93
CA GLY A 83 -6.17 -16.70 -13.66
C GLY A 83 -4.94 -16.74 -12.75
N LEU A 84 -5.08 -16.54 -11.44
CA LEU A 84 -3.97 -16.69 -10.50
C LEU A 84 -3.73 -18.17 -10.13
N ARG A 85 -4.72 -19.05 -10.34
CA ARG A 85 -4.63 -20.47 -9.94
C ARG A 85 -3.38 -21.19 -10.47
N PRO A 86 -2.97 -21.08 -11.76
CA PRO A 86 -1.78 -21.77 -12.26
C PRO A 86 -0.49 -21.41 -11.51
N PHE A 87 -0.37 -20.15 -11.08
CA PHE A 87 0.74 -19.67 -10.27
C PHE A 87 0.67 -20.16 -8.82
N MET A 88 -0.52 -20.56 -8.35
CA MET A 88 -0.73 -21.12 -7.02
C MET A 88 -0.47 -22.64 -6.95
N THR A 89 -0.66 -23.38 -8.06
CA THR A 89 -0.53 -24.85 -8.10
C THR A 89 0.93 -25.34 -8.19
N GLY A 90 1.86 -24.50 -8.65
CA GLY A 90 3.28 -24.83 -8.83
C GLY A 90 4.17 -24.62 -7.59
N GLY A 91 3.56 -24.43 -6.42
CA GLY A 91 4.22 -24.08 -5.15
C GLY A 91 3.68 -22.77 -4.59
N ALA A 92 3.43 -22.72 -3.28
CA ALA A 92 2.88 -21.54 -2.61
C ALA A 92 3.78 -20.30 -2.71
N GLU A 93 5.06 -20.47 -3.03
CA GLU A 93 6.08 -19.42 -3.00
C GLU A 93 6.10 -18.51 -4.23
N ARG A 94 5.34 -18.83 -5.28
CA ARG A 94 5.33 -18.01 -6.51
C ARG A 94 4.42 -16.80 -6.44
N VAL A 95 3.56 -16.68 -5.44
CA VAL A 95 2.61 -15.56 -5.30
C VAL A 95 2.90 -14.85 -3.99
N GLU A 96 3.23 -13.57 -4.08
CA GLU A 96 3.52 -12.67 -2.97
C GLU A 96 2.37 -11.66 -2.82
N ILE A 97 1.94 -11.44 -1.58
CA ILE A 97 0.90 -10.46 -1.24
C ILE A 97 1.51 -9.44 -0.29
N VAL A 98 1.51 -8.17 -0.70
CA VAL A 98 1.94 -7.03 0.11
C VAL A 98 0.75 -6.11 0.33
N VAL A 99 0.49 -5.76 1.58
CA VAL A 99 -0.65 -4.95 1.99
C VAL A 99 -0.11 -3.69 2.61
N ARG A 100 -0.36 -2.55 1.97
CA ARG A 100 -0.01 -1.24 2.49
C ARG A 100 -1.24 -0.63 3.12
N LEU A 101 -1.17 -0.35 4.41
CA LEU A 101 -2.23 0.30 5.18
C LEU A 101 -1.80 1.73 5.49
N ALA A 102 -2.54 2.69 4.96
CA ALA A 102 -2.41 4.10 5.32
C ALA A 102 -3.25 4.37 6.57
N VAL A 103 -2.58 4.53 7.71
CA VAL A 103 -3.22 4.64 9.03
C VAL A 103 -3.00 6.06 9.57
N PRO A 104 -4.04 6.72 10.11
CA PRO A 104 -3.90 8.06 10.66
C PRO A 104 -3.10 8.08 11.95
N ASP A 105 -2.22 9.08 12.03
CA ASP A 105 -1.45 9.38 13.23
C ASP A 105 -2.39 9.66 14.40
N GLY A 106 -2.13 9.03 15.54
CA GLY A 106 -2.95 9.15 16.75
C GLY A 106 -4.09 8.13 16.88
N ALA A 107 -4.39 7.31 15.86
CA ALA A 107 -5.39 6.23 15.96
C ALA A 107 -4.86 4.95 16.65
N GLY A 108 -3.59 4.95 17.05
CA GLY A 108 -2.90 3.77 17.55
C GLY A 108 -2.40 2.86 16.42
N LYS A 109 -1.60 1.86 16.79
CA LYS A 109 -1.05 0.90 15.84
C LYS A 109 -2.03 -0.27 15.65
N PRO A 110 -2.50 -0.55 14.41
CA PRO A 110 -3.32 -1.73 14.14
C PRO A 110 -2.62 -3.02 14.57
N ASP A 111 -3.39 -4.00 15.02
CA ASP A 111 -2.91 -5.36 15.22
C ASP A 111 -2.67 -6.04 13.86
N PRO A 112 -1.40 -6.32 13.50
CA PRO A 112 -1.08 -6.94 12.21
C PRO A 112 -1.61 -8.37 12.11
N GLU A 113 -1.80 -9.09 13.23
CA GLU A 113 -2.32 -10.46 13.20
C GLU A 113 -3.82 -10.47 12.88
N ALA A 114 -4.59 -9.59 13.52
CA ALA A 114 -5.99 -9.37 13.17
C ALA A 114 -6.17 -8.99 11.69
N VAL A 115 -5.33 -8.11 11.15
CA VAL A 115 -5.35 -7.75 9.72
C VAL A 115 -5.01 -8.96 8.85
N ARG A 116 -3.97 -9.72 9.18
CA ARG A 116 -3.59 -10.94 8.43
C ARG A 116 -4.70 -11.98 8.42
N SER A 117 -5.46 -12.11 9.50
CA SER A 117 -6.59 -13.04 9.59
C SER A 117 -7.71 -12.75 8.57
N ALA A 118 -7.74 -11.54 8.00
CA ALA A 118 -8.71 -11.18 6.96
C ALA A 118 -8.38 -11.82 5.59
N PHE A 119 -7.15 -12.30 5.37
CA PHE A 119 -6.75 -12.92 4.11
C PHE A 119 -7.07 -14.43 4.10
N PRO A 120 -7.77 -14.92 3.06
CA PRO A 120 -8.00 -16.34 2.90
C PRO A 120 -6.70 -17.06 2.47
N HIS A 121 -6.26 -18.01 3.29
CA HIS A 121 -5.36 -19.11 2.91
C HIS A 121 -3.90 -18.79 2.51
N ARG A 122 -3.40 -17.56 2.70
CA ARG A 122 -1.97 -17.24 2.47
C ARG A 122 -1.46 -16.19 3.47
N PRO A 123 -0.17 -16.27 3.88
CA PRO A 123 0.47 -15.19 4.62
C PRO A 123 0.59 -13.95 3.72
N ALA A 124 0.25 -12.79 4.27
CA ALA A 124 0.43 -11.48 3.63
C ALA A 124 1.41 -10.64 4.44
N THR A 125 2.29 -9.93 3.74
CA THR A 125 3.16 -8.92 4.35
C THR A 125 2.36 -7.66 4.58
N ILE A 126 2.30 -7.19 5.82
CA ILE A 126 1.56 -5.98 6.19
C ILE A 126 2.57 -4.87 6.44
N GLU A 127 2.48 -3.82 5.62
CA GLU A 127 3.22 -2.57 5.74
C GLU A 127 2.25 -1.49 6.22
N MET A 128 2.61 -0.79 7.29
CA MET A 128 1.85 0.36 7.78
C MET A 128 2.60 1.62 7.40
N VAL A 129 1.91 2.55 6.77
CA VAL A 129 2.44 3.85 6.35
C VAL A 129 1.59 4.97 6.96
N PRO A 130 2.18 6.14 7.24
CA PRO A 130 1.41 7.32 7.63
C PRO A 130 0.38 7.67 6.55
N GLY A 131 -0.85 8.02 6.93
CA GLY A 131 -1.89 8.45 6.00
C GLY A 131 -3.29 8.36 6.60
N GLY A 132 -4.29 7.92 5.81
CA GLY A 132 -5.67 7.80 6.30
C GLY A 132 -6.26 9.12 6.83
N MET A 133 -7.27 9.03 7.70
CA MET A 133 -7.87 10.22 8.32
C MET A 133 -8.52 9.93 9.67
N LEU A 134 -8.29 10.82 10.64
CA LEU A 134 -9.15 10.96 11.83
C LEU A 134 -10.02 12.21 11.67
N THR A 135 -11.32 12.07 11.87
CA THR A 135 -12.25 13.20 11.86
C THR A 135 -13.17 13.13 13.08
N PRO A 136 -13.61 14.25 13.68
CA PRO A 136 -14.54 14.22 14.80
C PRO A 136 -15.81 13.42 14.49
N ASN A 137 -16.29 12.62 15.45
CA ASN A 137 -17.51 11.82 15.30
C ASN A 137 -18.82 12.63 15.47
N GLY A 138 -18.72 13.92 15.82
CA GLY A 138 -19.87 14.79 16.07
C GLY A 138 -20.53 14.62 17.46
N LEU A 139 -20.02 13.74 18.33
CA LEU A 139 -20.52 13.52 19.70
C LEU A 139 -19.67 14.19 20.79
N GLY A 140 -18.51 14.73 20.42
CA GLY A 140 -17.64 15.52 21.31
C GLY A 140 -16.65 14.69 22.13
N ASP A 141 -16.66 13.37 22.00
CA ASP A 141 -15.84 12.43 22.79
C ASP A 141 -15.04 11.43 21.95
N GLY A 142 -15.07 11.54 20.61
CA GLY A 142 -14.40 10.56 19.76
C GLY A 142 -14.12 11.01 18.33
N HIS A 143 -13.44 10.12 17.62
CA HIS A 143 -13.08 10.30 16.21
C HIS A 143 -13.54 9.10 15.39
N ILE A 144 -13.93 9.38 14.15
CA ILE A 144 -14.08 8.40 13.08
C ILE A 144 -12.68 8.13 12.55
N CYS A 145 -12.26 6.86 12.58
CA CYS A 145 -10.98 6.40 12.04
C CYS A 145 -11.18 5.84 10.64
N ILE A 146 -10.47 6.41 9.66
CA ILE A 146 -10.53 6.01 8.26
C ILE A 146 -9.14 5.52 7.85
N VAL A 147 -9.10 4.29 7.34
CA VAL A 147 -7.88 3.63 6.87
C VAL A 147 -8.06 3.26 5.41
N ASN A 148 -7.03 3.49 4.62
CA ASN A 148 -6.96 3.04 3.22
C ASN A 148 -6.02 1.83 3.14
N ALA A 149 -6.37 0.87 2.29
CA ALA A 149 -5.57 -0.31 2.01
C ALA A 149 -5.24 -0.36 0.52
N ALA A 150 -3.98 -0.68 0.20
CA ALA A 150 -3.56 -1.12 -1.12
C ALA A 150 -3.00 -2.54 -1.01
N VAL A 151 -3.64 -3.50 -1.66
CA VAL A 151 -3.26 -4.91 -1.69
C VAL A 151 -2.60 -5.18 -3.03
N GLU A 152 -1.30 -5.39 -3.01
CA GLU A 152 -0.49 -5.73 -4.17
C GLU A 152 -0.32 -7.26 -4.22
N VAL A 153 -0.60 -7.85 -5.38
CA VAL A 153 -0.32 -9.25 -5.67
C VAL A 153 0.75 -9.31 -6.75
N ALA A 154 1.86 -9.96 -6.44
CA ALA A 154 2.96 -10.17 -7.37
C ALA A 154 3.22 -11.66 -7.56
N VAL A 155 3.74 -12.02 -8.74
CA VAL A 155 4.21 -13.37 -9.04
C VAL A 155 5.71 -13.37 -9.27
N GLN A 156 6.38 -14.42 -8.82
CA GLN A 156 7.79 -14.66 -9.09
C GLN A 156 7.92 -15.57 -10.33
N GLN A 157 8.62 -15.08 -11.36
CA GLN A 157 8.93 -15.81 -12.59
C GLN A 157 10.33 -16.41 -12.56
#